data_AF-A0A8J7IEM2-F1
#
_entry.id   AF-A0A8J7IEM2-F1
#
_cell.length_a   1.000
_cell.length_b   1.000
_cell.length_c   1.000
_cell.angle_alpha   90.00
_cell.angle_beta   90.00
_cell.angle_gamma   90.00
#
_symmetry.space_group_name_H-M   'P 1'
#
loop_
_entity.id
_entity.type
_entity.pdbx_description
1 polymer ?
#
loop_
_entity_poly.entity_id
_entity_poly.type
_entity_poly.pdbx_seq_one_letter_code
_entity_poly.pdbx_strand_id
1 'polypeptide(L)'
;MTPDLICLLILALWSIPLNHIPALARVAYSDISWGMGNREKMPEVPPWVERADRAQRNHHDNLTTIAVVILITQVTGQSDNVTAIASVIVVVLRIPLFCHFPE
;
A
#
# COMPACT_ATOMS: atom_id res chain seq x y z
N MET A 1 -19.15 11.70 -1.73
CA MET A 1 -18.54 10.36 -1.85
C MET A 1 -19.05 9.51 -0.70
N THR A 2 -19.37 8.25 -0.94
CA THR A 2 -19.78 7.32 0.13
C THR A 2 -18.58 6.99 1.04
N PRO A 3 -18.82 6.56 2.30
CA PRO A 3 -17.76 6.13 3.20
C PRO A 3 -16.86 5.03 2.60
N ASP A 4 -17.44 4.09 1.85
CA ASP A 4 -16.70 3.03 1.18
C ASP A 4 -15.68 3.58 0.17
N LEU A 5 -16.10 4.55 -0.66
CA LEU A 5 -15.23 5.17 -1.66
C LEU A 5 -14.15 6.04 -1.02
N ILE A 6 -14.44 6.69 0.12
CA ILE A 6 -13.44 7.42 0.89
C ILE A 6 -12.38 6.45 1.44
N CYS A 7 -12.79 5.31 1.99
CA CYS A 7 -11.87 4.29 2.48
C CYS A 7 -11.00 3.73 1.34
N LEU A 8 -11.59 3.46 0.18
CA LEU A 8 -10.85 3.04 -1.01
C LEU A 8 -9.84 4.11 -1.45
N LEU A 9 -10.23 5.39 -1.45
CA LEU A 9 -9.34 6.49 -1.77
C LEU A 9 -8.16 6.56 -0.78
N ILE A 10 -8.41 6.40 0.52
CA ILE A 10 -7.35 6.37 1.54
C ILE A 10 -6.36 5.24 1.27
N LEU A 11 -6.85 4.02 0.98
CA LEU A 11 -6.01 2.87 0.64
C LEU A 11 -5.23 3.08 -0.66
N ALA A 12 -5.84 3.71 -1.66
CA ALA A 12 -5.17 4.04 -2.92
C ALA A 12 -4.05 5.07 -2.70
N LEU A 13 -4.32 6.12 -1.92
CA LEU A 13 -3.33 7.13 -1.56
C LEU A 13 -2.20 6.55 -0.69
N TRP A 14 -2.50 5.55 0.16
CA TRP A 14 -1.49 4.85 0.95
C TRP A 14 -0.44 4.11 0.10
N SER A 15 -0.78 3.77 -1.15
CA SER A 15 0.17 3.18 -2.10
C SER A 15 1.32 4.13 -2.47
N ILE A 16 1.09 5.44 -2.39
CA ILE A 16 2.09 6.47 -2.74
C ILE A 16 3.30 6.39 -1.78
N PRO A 17 3.16 6.57 -0.45
CA PRO A 17 4.29 6.44 0.45
C PRO A 17 4.90 5.04 0.41
N LEU A 18 4.10 3.98 0.26
CA LEU A 18 4.61 2.61 0.17
C LEU A 18 5.51 2.37 -1.04
N ASN A 19 5.25 3.00 -2.19
CA ASN A 19 6.12 2.88 -3.36
C ASN A 19 7.36 3.77 -3.26
N HIS A 20 7.21 4.99 -2.74
CA HIS A 20 8.30 5.97 -2.77
C HIS A 20 9.29 5.83 -1.61
N ILE A 21 8.85 5.47 -0.40
CA ILE A 21 9.74 5.33 0.76
C ILE A 21 10.86 4.30 0.53
N PRO A 22 10.59 3.03 0.16
CA PRO A 22 11.66 2.06 -0.07
C PRO A 22 12.52 2.40 -1.30
N ALA A 23 11.93 3.01 -2.34
CA ALA A 23 12.68 3.44 -3.52
C ALA A 23 13.66 4.56 -3.19
N LEU A 24 13.22 5.60 -2.47
CA LEU A 24 14.06 6.71 -2.02
C LEU A 24 15.14 6.24 -1.04
N ALA A 25 14.80 5.30 -0.15
CA ALA A 25 15.78 4.70 0.76
C ALA A 25 16.91 3.99 0.00
N ARG A 26 16.57 3.18 -1.00
CA ARG A 26 17.57 2.49 -1.83
C ARG A 26 18.47 3.47 -2.57
N VAL A 27 17.91 4.55 -3.12
CA VAL A 27 18.69 5.60 -3.77
C VAL A 27 19.61 6.31 -2.77
N ALA A 28 19.15 6.57 -1.55
CA ALA A 28 19.94 7.22 -0.51
C ALA A 28 21.11 6.36 0.01
N TYR A 29 20.95 5.03 0.05
CA TYR A 29 22.00 4.10 0.51
C TYR A 29 22.92 3.58 -0.61
N SER A 30 22.60 3.85 -1.87
CA SER A 30 23.44 3.50 -3.01
C SER A 30 24.06 4.74 -3.61
N ASP A 31 23.47 5.23 -4.70
CA ASP A 31 23.81 6.48 -5.37
C ASP A 31 22.68 6.82 -6.38
N ILE A 32 22.57 8.06 -6.82
CA ILE A 32 21.60 8.50 -7.86
C ILE A 32 21.81 7.72 -9.16
N SER A 33 23.06 7.31 -9.43
CA SER A 33 23.42 6.46 -10.58
C SER A 33 22.68 5.11 -10.57
N TRP A 34 22.41 4.54 -9.39
CA TRP A 34 21.59 3.33 -9.25
C TRP A 34 20.10 3.62 -9.51
N GLY A 35 19.61 4.77 -9.04
CA GLY A 35 18.22 5.20 -9.24
C GLY A 35 17.86 5.49 -10.70
N MET A 36 18.82 6.00 -11.47
CA MET A 36 18.67 6.36 -12.89
C MET A 36 19.21 5.30 -13.87
N GLY A 37 19.96 4.31 -13.38
CA GLY A 37 20.60 3.27 -14.17
C GLY A 37 19.88 1.92 -14.15
N ASN A 38 20.49 0.93 -14.80
CA ASN A 38 20.00 -0.45 -14.78
C ASN A 38 20.20 -1.08 -13.39
N ARG A 39 19.12 -1.63 -12.82
CA ARG A 39 19.07 -2.23 -11.48
C ARG A 39 19.64 -3.66 -11.46
N GLU A 40 20.75 -3.87 -12.17
CA GLU A 40 21.41 -5.19 -12.30
C GLU A 40 22.03 -5.66 -10.98
N LYS A 41 22.43 -4.71 -10.12
CA LYS A 41 22.90 -4.99 -8.76
C LYS A 41 21.96 -4.35 -7.76
N MET A 42 21.45 -5.14 -6.82
CA MET A 42 20.69 -4.60 -5.69
C MET A 42 21.67 -3.97 -4.68
N PRO A 43 21.38 -2.76 -4.19
CA PRO A 43 22.24 -2.12 -3.22
C PRO A 43 22.04 -2.73 -1.84
N GLU A 44 23.10 -2.73 -1.05
CA GLU A 44 23.03 -3.14 0.34
C GLU A 44 22.23 -2.08 1.12
N VAL A 45 21.05 -2.48 1.62
CA VAL A 45 20.14 -1.58 2.33
C VAL A 45 19.88 -2.10 3.73
N PRO A 46 19.57 -1.21 4.69
CA PRO A 46 19.20 -1.66 6.02
C PRO A 46 17.95 -2.57 6.00
N PRO A 47 17.80 -3.49 6.99
CA PRO A 47 16.68 -4.43 7.04
C PRO A 47 15.29 -3.78 7.00
N TRP A 48 15.15 -2.54 7.47
CA TRP A 48 13.86 -1.83 7.43
C TRP A 48 13.38 -1.53 6.01
N VAL A 49 14.29 -1.36 5.04
CA VAL A 49 13.94 -1.11 3.64
C VAL A 49 13.29 -2.35 3.03
N GLU A 50 13.82 -3.53 3.36
CA GLU A 50 13.23 -4.81 2.97
C GLU A 50 11.86 -5.03 3.64
N ARG A 51 11.69 -4.60 4.90
CA ARG A 51 10.38 -4.59 5.57
C ARG A 51 9.37 -3.70 4.84
N ALA A 52 9.78 -2.50 4.44
CA ALA A 52 8.92 -1.58 3.68
C ALA A 52 8.53 -2.17 2.32
N ASP A 53 9.45 -2.87 1.67
CA ASP A 53 9.22 -3.63 0.43
C ASP A 53 8.17 -4.75 0.60
N ARG A 54 8.27 -5.53 1.69
CA ARG A 54 7.28 -6.57 2.01
C ARG A 54 5.91 -5.97 2.26
N ALA A 55 5.86 -4.84 2.97
CA ALA A 55 4.62 -4.11 3.24
C ALA A 55 3.99 -3.54 1.97
N GLN A 56 4.80 -2.97 1.07
CA GLN A 56 4.36 -2.46 -0.24
C GLN A 56 3.74 -3.57 -1.09
N ARG A 57 4.42 -4.72 -1.22
CA ARG A 57 3.87 -5.88 -1.94
C ARG A 57 2.57 -6.38 -1.33
N ASN A 58 2.54 -6.56 0.00
CA ASN A 58 1.33 -6.98 0.69
C ASN A 58 0.15 -6.02 0.44
N HIS A 59 0.38 -4.71 0.46
CA HIS A 59 -0.66 -3.73 0.16
C HIS A 59 -1.16 -3.86 -1.27
N HIS A 60 -0.26 -3.93 -2.26
CA HIS A 60 -0.62 -4.03 -3.67
C HIS A 60 -1.39 -5.31 -4.01
N ASP A 61 -0.97 -6.45 -3.45
CA ASP A 61 -1.60 -7.75 -3.71
C ASP A 61 -3.07 -7.78 -3.25
N ASN A 62 -3.38 -7.08 -2.17
CA ASN A 62 -4.74 -7.03 -1.62
C ASN A 62 -5.58 -5.86 -2.13
N LEU A 63 -4.94 -4.74 -2.52
CA LEU A 63 -5.64 -3.52 -2.92
C LEU A 63 -6.60 -3.78 -4.08
N THR A 64 -6.18 -4.59 -5.06
CA THR A 64 -7.00 -4.95 -6.22
C THR A 64 -8.31 -5.62 -5.80
N THR A 65 -8.24 -6.63 -4.93
CA THR A 65 -9.42 -7.36 -4.44
C THR A 65 -10.35 -6.44 -3.65
N ILE A 66 -9.79 -5.61 -2.76
CA ILE A 66 -10.56 -4.64 -1.96
C ILE A 66 -11.28 -3.64 -2.87
N ALA A 67 -10.56 -3.10 -3.87
CA ALA A 67 -11.12 -2.15 -4.82
C ALA A 67 -12.27 -2.76 -5.62
N VAL A 68 -12.10 -3.98 -6.15
CA VAL A 68 -13.14 -4.67 -6.92
C VAL A 68 -14.41 -4.86 -6.08
N VAL A 69 -14.28 -5.32 -4.82
CA VAL A 69 -15.44 -5.53 -3.94
C VAL A 69 -16.17 -4.21 -3.67
N ILE A 70 -15.45 -3.15 -3.27
CA ILE A 70 -16.05 -1.84 -2.98
C ILE A 70 -16.73 -1.26 -4.22
N LEU A 71 -16.08 -1.33 -5.39
CA LEU A 71 -16.63 -0.78 -6.63
C LEU A 71 -17.89 -1.54 -7.10
N ILE A 72 -17.91 -2.87 -7.01
CA ILE A 72 -19.11 -3.67 -7.35
C ILE A 72 -20.26 -3.32 -6.40
N THR A 73 -20.01 -3.24 -5.10
CA THR A 73 -21.02 -2.85 -4.11
C THR A 73 -21.61 -1.47 -4.42
N GLN A 74 -20.77 -0.51 -4.83
CA GLN A 74 -21.22 0.82 -5.21
C GLN A 74 -22.03 0.83 -6.52
N VAL A 75 -21.58 0.12 -7.55
CA VAL A 75 -22.27 0.03 -8.85
C VAL A 75 -23.61 -0.69 -8.74
N THR A 76 -23.71 -1.71 -7.89
CA THR A 76 -24.96 -2.46 -7.65
C THR A 76 -25.92 -1.76 -6.69
N GLY A 77 -25.52 -0.65 -6.08
CA GLY A 77 -26.33 0.08 -5.11
C GLY A 77 -26.49 -0.65 -3.77
N GLN A 78 -25.67 -1.65 -3.48
CA GLN A 78 -25.70 -2.46 -2.25
C GLN A 78 -24.82 -1.87 -1.12
N SER A 79 -24.52 -0.57 -1.22
CA SER A 79 -23.76 0.17 -0.20
C SER A 79 -24.68 0.47 0.98
N ASP A 80 -24.29 0.02 2.18
CA ASP A 80 -25.04 0.20 3.41
C ASP A 80 -24.13 0.51 4.61
N ASN A 81 -24.70 0.55 5.82
CA ASN A 81 -23.91 0.80 7.03
C ASN A 81 -22.92 -0.33 7.34
N VAL A 82 -23.22 -1.58 6.96
CA VAL A 82 -22.34 -2.72 7.21
C VAL A 82 -21.11 -2.63 6.30
N THR A 83 -21.30 -2.32 5.02
CA THR A 83 -20.19 -2.10 4.08
C THR A 83 -19.33 -0.93 4.51
N ALA A 84 -19.94 0.16 5.00
CA ALA A 84 -19.21 1.31 5.50
C ALA A 84 -18.32 0.96 6.70
N ILE A 85 -18.83 0.21 7.68
CA ILE A 85 -18.05 -0.25 8.84
C ILE A 85 -16.93 -1.20 8.38
N ALA A 86 -17.24 -2.15 7.49
CA ALA A 86 -16.25 -3.08 6.95
C ALA A 86 -15.11 -2.34 6.23
N SER A 87 -15.43 -1.34 5.41
CA SER A 87 -14.47 -0.48 4.72
C SER A 87 -13.53 0.25 5.70
N VAL A 88 -14.07 0.78 6.80
CA VAL A 88 -13.26 1.42 7.86
C VAL A 88 -12.34 0.42 8.54
N ILE A 89 -12.84 -0.78 8.86
CA ILE A 89 -12.02 -1.85 9.48
C ILE A 89 -10.86 -2.22 8.55
N VAL A 90 -11.10 -2.35 7.25
CA VAL A 90 -10.04 -2.64 6.27
C VAL A 90 -8.95 -1.56 6.31
N VAL A 91 -9.32 -0.28 6.34
CA VAL A 91 -8.35 0.83 6.44
C VAL A 91 -7.52 0.72 7.73
N VAL A 92 -8.19 0.57 8.88
CA VAL A 92 -7.56 0.55 10.20
C VAL A 92 -6.64 -0.65 10.38
N LEU A 93 -6.94 -1.81 9.77
CA LEU A 93 -6.07 -2.98 9.87
C LEU A 93 -4.87 -2.91 8.93
N ARG A 94 -5.00 -2.28 7.76
CA ARG A 94 -3.96 -2.30 6.73
C ARG A 94 -2.89 -1.23 6.91
N ILE A 95 -3.23 -0.04 7.40
CA ILE A 95 -2.25 1.04 7.58
C ILE A 95 -1.20 0.68 8.67
N PRO A 96 -1.59 0.18 9.86
CA PRO A 96 -0.62 -0.17 10.91
C PRO A 96 0.19 -1.43 10.60
N LEU A 97 -0.29 -2.31 9.71
CA LEU A 97 0.42 -3.53 9.31
C LEU A 97 1.81 -3.21 8.74
N PHE A 98 1.99 -2.04 8.11
CA PHE A 98 3.29 -1.53 7.69
C PHE A 98 4.33 -1.49 8.83
N CYS A 99 3.92 -1.17 10.05
CA CYS A 99 4.80 -1.01 11.20
C CYS A 99 5.24 -2.34 11.85
N HIS A 100 4.60 -3.47 11.50
CA HIS A 100 4.73 -4.72 12.27
C HIS A 100 5.35 -5.90 11.49
N PHE A 101 6.03 -5.68 10.37
CA PHE A 101 6.74 -6.78 9.69
C PHE A 101 7.95 -7.23 10.53
N PRO A 102 8.00 -8.48 11.05
CA PRO A 102 9.17 -9.00 11.74
C PRO A 102 10.34 -9.23 10.76
N GLU A 103 11.55 -9.36 11.32
CA GLU A 103 12.82 -9.55 10.59
C GLU A 103 12.78 -10.78 9.66
#